data_AF-A0A195D343-F1
#
_entry.id   AF-A0A195D343-F1
#
_cell.length_a   1.000
_cell.length_b   1.000
_cell.length_c   1.000
_cell.angle_alpha   90.00
_cell.angle_beta   90.00
_cell.angle_gamma   90.00
#
_symmetry.space_group_name_H-M   'P 1'
#
loop_
_entity.id
_entity.type
_entity.pdbx_description
1 polymer ?
#
loop_
_entity_poly.entity_id
_entity_poly.type
_entity_poly.pdbx_seq_one_letter_code
_entity_poly.pdbx_strand_id
1 'polypeptide(L)'
;MLSGAVNMELNNVVSNKSSVYLALSFRRLCLATVSLPLVSLLFCFITAYIFQQDDIHETHCRVYNILPSISAITGVSPQRYLWRISIALHIGPRLVIASVYHSYYYKILKNIEDVPLQITGSRLLNLCYWLNIAEIAALSGVTYISNRENYCAFDAISAVCVILYLSQFHRSLVVKHSQNDINSVNSNTFDKRYKKNISAVHEKIFIVFMISSLTYMLTAVRLGRLITPNAQSLQYKQVLFMTSLVSTIFLIIFFLKHRLLCHDLAFSWFSLCEYVIAFANMGFHITVVSDFPEEQLIVGHGLPAVKID
;
A
#
# COMPACT_ATOMS: atom_id res chain seq x y z
N MET A 1 -58.10 41.36 -0.74
CA MET A 1 -56.63 41.35 -1.00
C MET A 1 -55.93 40.37 -0.06
N LEU A 2 -56.22 39.06 -0.17
CA LEU A 2 -55.47 38.00 0.51
C LEU A 2 -55.32 36.83 -0.47
N SER A 3 -54.78 37.15 -1.64
CA SER A 3 -54.44 36.21 -2.73
C SER A 3 -52.94 35.83 -2.66
N GLY A 4 -52.39 35.69 -1.45
CA GLY A 4 -50.94 35.70 -1.26
C GLY A 4 -50.33 34.69 -0.29
N ALA A 5 -51.11 33.79 0.34
CA ALA A 5 -50.55 32.95 1.42
C ALA A 5 -50.90 31.44 1.38
N VAL A 6 -51.76 30.97 0.47
CA VAL A 6 -52.23 29.55 0.49
C VAL A 6 -51.60 28.68 -0.62
N ASN A 7 -50.89 29.27 -1.58
CA ASN A 7 -50.16 28.50 -2.60
C ASN A 7 -48.70 28.22 -2.20
N MET A 8 -48.42 28.15 -0.90
CA MET A 8 -47.10 27.84 -0.30
C MET A 8 -46.95 26.36 0.10
N GLU A 9 -47.83 25.45 -0.35
CA GLU A 9 -47.76 24.05 0.12
C GLU A 9 -48.05 22.96 -0.93
N LEU A 10 -48.00 23.27 -2.23
CA LEU A 10 -48.19 22.24 -3.26
C LEU A 10 -47.16 22.30 -4.39
N ASN A 11 -45.89 22.42 -4.03
CA ASN A 11 -44.77 21.99 -4.88
C ASN A 11 -43.62 21.38 -4.05
N ASN A 12 -43.94 20.89 -2.84
CA ASN A 12 -43.05 20.12 -1.96
C ASN A 12 -42.88 18.66 -2.42
N VAL A 13 -42.67 18.46 -3.72
CA VAL A 13 -42.16 17.18 -4.24
C VAL A 13 -41.07 17.50 -5.25
N VAL A 14 -40.00 18.17 -4.79
CA VAL A 14 -38.69 17.91 -5.38
C VAL A 14 -38.40 16.45 -5.02
N SER A 15 -38.81 15.55 -5.92
CA SER A 15 -38.42 14.15 -5.93
C SER A 15 -36.89 14.12 -5.82
N ASN A 16 -36.39 13.98 -4.60
CA ASN A 16 -34.97 13.81 -4.35
C ASN A 16 -34.64 12.42 -4.89
N LYS A 17 -34.29 12.36 -6.18
CA LYS A 17 -34.13 11.12 -6.93
C LYS A 17 -32.86 10.46 -6.43
N SER A 18 -32.98 9.67 -5.36
CA SER A 18 -31.90 8.89 -4.79
C SER A 18 -31.34 7.99 -5.88
N SER A 19 -30.13 8.30 -6.36
CA SER A 19 -29.49 7.54 -7.44
C SER A 19 -28.30 6.82 -6.85
N VAL A 20 -28.38 5.48 -6.80
CA VAL A 20 -27.28 4.61 -6.41
C VAL A 20 -26.43 4.37 -7.64
N TYR A 21 -25.18 4.83 -7.61
CA TYR A 21 -24.24 4.71 -8.73
C TYR A 21 -23.38 3.45 -8.64
N LEU A 22 -23.10 2.94 -7.43
CA LEU A 22 -22.27 1.75 -7.23
C LEU A 22 -22.60 1.07 -5.90
N ALA A 23 -22.90 -0.22 -5.94
CA ALA A 23 -23.05 -1.07 -4.74
C ALA A 23 -22.02 -2.20 -4.81
N LEU A 24 -20.99 -2.13 -3.96
CA LEU A 24 -19.94 -3.15 -3.90
C LEU A 24 -19.95 -3.82 -2.52
N SER A 25 -19.85 -5.14 -2.51
CA SER A 25 -19.60 -5.88 -1.27
C SER A 25 -18.19 -5.56 -0.79
N PHE A 26 -18.07 -4.97 0.41
CA PHE A 26 -16.79 -4.58 1.00
C PHE A 26 -15.82 -5.76 1.08
N ARG A 27 -16.32 -6.94 1.46
CA ARG A 27 -15.57 -8.20 1.48
C ARG A 27 -14.98 -8.57 0.12
N ARG A 28 -15.76 -8.47 -0.96
CA ARG A 28 -15.28 -8.77 -2.32
C ARG A 28 -14.24 -7.76 -2.77
N LEU A 29 -14.41 -6.49 -2.44
CA LEU A 29 -13.43 -5.45 -2.72
C LEU A 29 -12.09 -5.76 -2.04
N CYS A 30 -12.08 -6.06 -0.74
CA CYS A 30 -10.85 -6.40 -0.01
C CYS A 30 -10.15 -7.65 -0.56
N LEU A 31 -10.90 -8.72 -0.84
CA LEU A 31 -10.33 -9.96 -1.40
C LEU A 31 -9.77 -9.75 -2.81
N ALA A 32 -10.51 -9.07 -3.68
CA ALA A 32 -10.06 -8.74 -5.02
C ALA A 32 -8.79 -7.88 -4.98
N THR A 33 -8.78 -6.85 -4.11
CA THR A 33 -7.63 -5.97 -3.91
C THR A 33 -6.38 -6.78 -3.61
N VAL A 34 -6.39 -7.65 -2.59
CA VAL A 34 -5.18 -8.39 -2.20
C VAL A 34 -4.82 -9.51 -3.19
N SER A 35 -5.79 -10.07 -3.90
CA SER A 35 -5.52 -11.12 -4.90
C SER A 35 -4.67 -10.63 -6.07
N LEU A 36 -4.80 -9.36 -6.47
CA LEU A 36 -4.05 -8.78 -7.59
C LEU A 36 -2.53 -8.86 -7.41
N PRO A 37 -1.93 -8.24 -6.36
CA PRO A 37 -0.48 -8.34 -6.14
C PRO A 37 -0.03 -9.76 -5.80
N LEU A 38 -0.88 -10.59 -5.18
CA LEU A 38 -0.55 -11.97 -4.88
C LEU A 38 -0.34 -12.79 -6.18
N VAL A 39 -1.29 -12.72 -7.11
CA VAL A 39 -1.22 -13.42 -8.39
C VAL A 39 -0.09 -12.85 -9.24
N SER A 40 0.06 -11.52 -9.27
CA SER A 40 1.16 -10.87 -9.99
C SER A 40 2.52 -11.31 -9.45
N LEU A 41 2.71 -11.39 -8.14
CA LEU A 41 3.99 -11.80 -7.53
C LEU A 41 4.33 -13.25 -7.91
N LEU A 42 3.35 -14.15 -7.83
CA LEU A 42 3.53 -15.55 -8.20
C LEU A 42 3.90 -15.70 -9.68
N PHE A 43 3.21 -14.97 -10.56
CA PHE A 43 3.50 -14.96 -11.99
C PHE A 43 4.90 -14.41 -12.27
N CYS A 44 5.28 -13.29 -11.64
CA CYS A 44 6.62 -12.71 -11.77
C CYS A 44 7.69 -13.70 -11.29
N PHE A 45 7.47 -14.38 -10.16
CA PHE A 45 8.40 -15.38 -9.63
C PHE A 45 8.60 -16.53 -10.62
N ILE A 46 7.51 -17.17 -11.06
CA ILE A 46 7.57 -18.34 -11.95
C ILE A 46 8.23 -17.97 -13.28
N THR A 47 7.77 -16.88 -13.92
CA THR A 47 8.28 -16.50 -15.23
C THR A 47 9.72 -16.02 -15.18
N ALA A 48 10.11 -15.23 -14.17
CA ALA A 48 11.49 -14.80 -14.05
C ALA A 48 12.43 -15.99 -13.75
N TYR A 49 11.99 -16.96 -12.94
CA TYR A 49 12.78 -18.15 -12.64
C TYR A 49 13.00 -19.03 -13.88
N ILE A 50 11.98 -19.17 -14.74
CA ILE A 50 12.07 -20.00 -15.96
C ILE A 50 12.89 -19.29 -17.06
N PHE A 51 12.64 -18.01 -17.30
CA PHE A 51 13.14 -17.32 -18.49
C PHE A 51 14.37 -16.44 -18.23
N GLN A 52 14.63 -16.04 -16.98
CA GLN A 52 15.61 -15.00 -16.62
C GLN A 52 16.39 -15.34 -15.34
N GLN A 53 16.81 -16.60 -15.21
CA GLN A 53 17.47 -17.09 -13.99
C GLN A 53 18.78 -16.35 -13.67
N ASP A 54 19.59 -16.03 -14.67
CA ASP A 54 20.88 -15.33 -14.47
C ASP A 54 20.67 -13.92 -13.90
N ASP A 55 19.67 -13.20 -14.43
CA ASP A 55 19.38 -11.84 -14.03
C ASP A 55 18.90 -11.77 -12.57
N ILE A 56 18.04 -12.69 -12.13
CA ILE A 56 17.41 -12.61 -10.80
C ILE A 56 18.33 -13.09 -9.66
N HIS A 57 19.36 -13.87 -9.96
CA HIS A 57 20.35 -14.34 -8.97
C HIS A 57 21.59 -13.45 -8.89
N GLU A 58 21.70 -12.41 -9.73
CA GLU A 58 22.84 -11.50 -9.69
C GLU A 58 22.87 -10.71 -8.36
N THR A 59 23.91 -10.98 -7.56
CA THR A 59 24.18 -10.31 -6.27
C THR A 59 25.59 -9.74 -6.26
N HIS A 60 25.84 -8.79 -5.34
CA HIS A 60 27.16 -8.19 -5.16
C HIS A 60 28.27 -9.23 -4.93
N CYS A 61 28.02 -10.21 -4.07
CA CYS A 61 29.01 -11.23 -3.72
C CYS A 61 29.14 -12.34 -4.77
N ARG A 62 28.19 -12.47 -5.72
CA ARG A 62 28.14 -13.54 -6.73
C ARG A 62 28.33 -14.95 -6.15
N VAL A 63 27.77 -15.17 -4.96
CA VAL A 63 27.79 -16.46 -4.24
C VAL A 63 26.56 -17.29 -4.55
N TYR A 64 26.60 -18.58 -4.20
CA TYR A 64 25.52 -19.50 -4.52
C TYR A 64 24.22 -19.10 -3.80
N ASN A 65 23.13 -18.96 -4.57
CA ASN A 65 21.80 -18.58 -4.09
C ASN A 65 20.72 -19.30 -4.91
N ILE A 66 19.63 -19.66 -4.24
CA ILE A 66 18.50 -20.40 -4.83
C ILE A 66 17.25 -19.51 -4.93
N LEU A 67 17.05 -18.64 -3.94
CA LEU A 67 15.84 -17.83 -3.84
C LEU A 67 16.17 -16.35 -4.16
N PRO A 68 15.62 -15.79 -5.24
CA PRO A 68 15.80 -14.39 -5.59
C PRO A 68 14.89 -13.47 -4.77
N SER A 69 15.30 -12.22 -4.55
CA SER A 69 14.51 -11.22 -3.84
C SER A 69 13.27 -10.81 -4.62
N ILE A 70 12.24 -10.30 -3.93
CA ILE A 70 11.04 -9.75 -4.59
C ILE A 70 11.43 -8.64 -5.57
N SER A 71 12.34 -7.75 -5.15
CA SER A 71 12.83 -6.64 -5.96
C SER A 71 13.59 -7.10 -7.21
N ALA A 72 14.20 -8.29 -7.21
CA ALA A 72 14.85 -8.86 -8.38
C ALA A 72 13.83 -9.38 -9.40
N ILE A 73 12.87 -10.22 -8.97
CA ILE A 73 11.86 -10.81 -9.87
C ILE A 73 10.84 -9.79 -10.40
N THR A 74 10.56 -8.73 -9.63
CA THR A 74 9.70 -7.61 -10.06
C THR A 74 10.49 -6.50 -10.74
N GLY A 75 11.82 -6.56 -10.69
CA GLY A 75 12.71 -5.60 -11.31
C GLY A 75 13.11 -5.95 -12.74
N VAL A 76 12.86 -7.17 -13.23
CA VAL A 76 13.19 -7.59 -14.60
C VAL A 76 12.04 -7.34 -15.57
N SER A 77 12.35 -7.11 -16.85
CA SER A 77 11.32 -6.94 -17.90
C SER A 77 11.03 -8.29 -18.55
N PRO A 78 9.74 -8.63 -18.81
CA PRO A 78 8.54 -7.78 -18.74
C PRO A 78 7.81 -7.72 -17.38
N GLN A 79 8.23 -8.51 -16.38
CA GLN A 79 7.57 -8.70 -15.07
C GLN A 79 7.36 -7.38 -14.31
N ARG A 80 8.29 -6.43 -14.46
CA ARG A 80 8.21 -5.10 -13.88
C ARG A 80 6.95 -4.34 -14.26
N TYR A 81 6.52 -4.43 -15.53
CA TYR A 81 5.32 -3.74 -15.99
C TYR A 81 4.07 -4.36 -15.37
N LEU A 82 4.01 -5.69 -15.32
CA LEU A 82 2.92 -6.41 -14.68
C LEU A 82 2.81 -6.03 -13.19
N TRP A 83 3.94 -6.02 -12.48
CA TRP A 83 4.00 -5.64 -11.07
C TRP A 83 3.52 -4.20 -10.84
N ARG A 84 4.00 -3.23 -11.63
CA ARG A 84 3.61 -1.82 -11.53
C ARG A 84 2.11 -1.61 -11.77
N ILE A 85 1.55 -2.24 -12.81
CA ILE A 85 0.11 -2.17 -13.10
C ILE A 85 -0.70 -2.78 -11.95
N SER A 86 -0.27 -3.93 -11.44
CA SER A 86 -0.91 -4.59 -10.31
C SER A 86 -0.93 -3.69 -9.06
N ILE A 87 0.19 -3.04 -8.74
CA ILE A 87 0.27 -2.13 -7.59
C ILE A 87 -0.54 -0.85 -7.83
N ALA A 88 -0.55 -0.31 -9.06
CA ALA A 88 -1.39 0.85 -9.40
C ALA A 88 -2.88 0.58 -9.14
N LEU A 89 -3.38 -0.57 -9.62
CA LEU A 89 -4.77 -0.99 -9.44
C LEU A 89 -5.11 -1.28 -7.98
N HIS A 90 -4.12 -1.68 -7.19
CA HIS A 90 -4.25 -2.01 -5.78
C HIS A 90 -4.28 -0.78 -4.85
N ILE A 91 -3.60 0.32 -5.20
CA ILE A 91 -3.52 1.54 -4.36
C ILE A 91 -4.90 2.17 -4.13
N GLY A 92 -5.69 2.34 -5.19
CA GLY A 92 -7.00 3.00 -5.11
C GLY A 92 -7.94 2.34 -4.08
N PRO A 93 -8.24 1.04 -4.22
CA PRO A 93 -9.05 0.29 -3.26
C PRO A 93 -8.49 0.35 -1.83
N ARG A 94 -7.16 0.30 -1.65
CA ARG A 94 -6.55 0.39 -0.31
C ARG A 94 -6.81 1.72 0.38
N LEU A 95 -6.76 2.84 -0.35
CA LEU A 95 -7.10 4.15 0.21
C LEU A 95 -8.56 4.20 0.65
N VAL A 96 -9.48 3.68 -0.17
CA VAL A 96 -10.90 3.60 0.18
C VAL A 96 -11.10 2.74 1.43
N ILE A 97 -10.49 1.55 1.50
CA ILE A 97 -10.56 0.66 2.66
C ILE A 97 -10.03 1.36 3.91
N ALA A 98 -8.91 2.09 3.81
CA ALA A 98 -8.34 2.83 4.93
C ALA A 98 -9.29 3.91 5.46
N SER A 99 -9.93 4.69 4.58
CA SER A 99 -10.89 5.74 4.96
C SER A 99 -12.17 5.17 5.56
N VAL A 100 -12.67 4.06 5.03
CA VAL A 100 -13.85 3.36 5.58
C VAL A 100 -13.54 2.77 6.96
N TYR A 101 -12.38 2.12 7.12
CA TYR A 101 -11.90 1.60 8.41
C TYR A 101 -11.77 2.70 9.46
N HIS A 102 -11.20 3.85 9.10
CA HIS A 102 -11.11 5.01 9.99
C HIS A 102 -12.49 5.49 10.42
N SER A 103 -13.40 5.70 9.46
CA SER A 103 -14.75 6.18 9.73
C SER A 103 -15.56 5.23 10.62
N TYR A 104 -15.41 3.92 10.42
CA TYR A 104 -16.06 2.88 11.21
C TYR A 104 -15.61 2.91 12.68
N TYR A 105 -14.31 2.83 12.94
CA TYR A 105 -13.78 2.83 14.31
C TYR A 105 -13.96 4.20 14.99
N TYR A 106 -13.98 5.31 14.24
CA TYR A 106 -14.26 6.62 14.80
C TYR A 106 -15.68 6.70 15.38
N LYS A 107 -16.67 6.11 14.69
CA LYS A 107 -18.05 6.02 15.21
C LYS A 107 -18.11 5.20 16.50
N ILE A 108 -17.41 4.07 16.56
CA ILE A 108 -17.34 3.25 17.78
C ILE A 108 -16.73 4.03 18.94
N LEU A 109 -15.59 4.70 18.70
CA LEU A 109 -14.91 5.51 19.73
C LEU A 109 -15.76 6.67 20.25
N LYS A 110 -16.59 7.28 19.39
CA LYS A 110 -17.48 8.37 19.79
C LYS A 110 -18.56 7.91 20.80
N ASN A 111 -18.95 6.63 20.73
CA ASN A 111 -19.98 6.04 21.60
C ASN A 111 -19.42 5.53 22.94
N ILE A 112 -18.11 5.59 23.16
CA ILE A 112 -17.49 5.20 24.43
C ILE A 112 -17.65 6.34 25.46
N GLU A 113 -18.20 6.01 26.63
CA GLU A 113 -18.43 6.97 27.73
C GLU A 113 -17.13 7.34 28.46
N ASP A 114 -16.16 6.42 28.53
CA ASP A 114 -14.85 6.65 29.16
C ASP A 114 -14.00 7.63 28.32
N VAL A 115 -13.95 8.89 28.79
CA VAL A 115 -13.26 10.00 28.11
C VAL A 115 -11.76 9.75 27.91
N PRO A 116 -10.96 9.35 28.93
CA PRO A 116 -9.56 8.94 28.73
C PRO A 116 -9.35 7.87 27.65
N LEU A 117 -10.20 6.83 27.64
CA LEU A 117 -10.14 5.74 26.68
C LEU A 117 -10.45 6.24 25.26
N GLN A 118 -11.49 7.05 25.12
CA GLN A 118 -11.91 7.68 23.87
C GLN A 118 -10.80 8.56 23.27
N ILE A 119 -10.12 9.39 24.07
CA ILE A 119 -9.04 10.26 23.60
C ILE A 119 -7.86 9.43 23.10
N THR A 120 -7.43 8.45 23.90
CA THR A 120 -6.33 7.55 23.55
C THR A 120 -6.64 6.77 22.27
N GLY A 121 -7.85 6.19 22.20
CA GLY A 121 -8.30 5.46 21.03
C GLY A 121 -8.38 6.32 19.77
N SER A 122 -8.87 7.56 19.88
CA SER A 122 -8.95 8.50 18.75
C SER A 122 -7.57 8.89 18.22
N ARG A 123 -6.60 9.12 19.12
CA ARG A 123 -5.20 9.38 18.73
C ARG A 123 -4.57 8.18 18.03
N LEU A 124 -4.76 6.98 18.58
CA LEU A 124 -4.27 5.74 17.97
C LEU A 124 -4.92 5.49 16.61
N LEU A 125 -6.20 5.76 16.46
CA LEU A 125 -6.93 5.60 15.20
C LEU A 125 -6.40 6.56 14.12
N ASN A 126 -6.20 7.84 14.45
CA ASN A 126 -5.63 8.82 13.52
C ASN A 126 -4.19 8.44 13.12
N LEU A 127 -3.38 8.02 14.10
CA LEU A 127 -2.02 7.56 13.83
C LEU A 127 -2.02 6.33 12.91
N CYS A 128 -2.89 5.34 13.20
CA CYS A 128 -3.05 4.13 12.39
C CYS A 128 -3.44 4.46 10.94
N TYR A 129 -4.37 5.41 10.74
CA TYR A 129 -4.75 5.88 9.41
C TYR A 129 -3.57 6.48 8.65
N TRP A 130 -2.85 7.44 9.23
CA TRP A 130 -1.71 8.07 8.56
C TRP A 130 -0.55 7.12 8.31
N LEU A 131 -0.30 6.17 9.21
CA LEU A 131 0.70 5.11 9.01
C LEU A 131 0.31 4.16 7.87
N ASN A 132 -0.97 3.84 7.71
CA ASN A 132 -1.47 3.07 6.56
C ASN A 132 -1.26 3.84 5.25
N ILE A 133 -1.56 5.14 5.21
CA ILE A 133 -1.30 5.99 4.04
C ILE A 133 0.21 6.03 3.73
N ALA A 134 1.05 6.15 4.75
CA ALA A 134 2.51 6.14 4.60
C ALA A 134 3.03 4.80 4.07
N GLU A 135 2.47 3.66 4.53
CA GLU A 135 2.78 2.32 4.03
C GLU A 135 2.44 2.20 2.54
N ILE A 136 1.24 2.63 2.13
CA ILE A 136 0.79 2.59 0.73
C ILE A 136 1.70 3.47 -0.15
N ALA A 137 2.04 4.67 0.33
CA ALA A 137 2.95 5.57 -0.37
C ALA A 137 4.35 4.96 -0.51
N ALA A 138 4.89 4.37 0.56
CA ALA A 138 6.20 3.71 0.53
C ALA A 138 6.19 2.47 -0.37
N LEU A 139 5.12 1.67 -0.38
CA LEU A 139 4.94 0.53 -1.29
C LEU A 139 4.96 0.96 -2.75
N SER A 140 4.28 2.07 -3.07
CA SER A 140 4.35 2.67 -4.40
C SER A 140 5.77 3.11 -4.74
N GLY A 141 6.48 3.74 -3.80
CA GLY A 141 7.88 4.14 -3.98
C GLY A 141 8.80 2.96 -4.28
N VAL A 142 8.72 1.87 -3.51
CA VAL A 142 9.51 0.63 -3.73
C VAL A 142 9.22 0.04 -5.11
N THR A 143 7.98 0.17 -5.60
CA THR A 143 7.54 -0.41 -6.88
C THR A 143 8.01 0.41 -8.08
N TYR A 144 7.91 1.74 -8.00
CA TYR A 144 8.19 2.62 -9.14
C TYR A 144 9.64 3.11 -9.20
N ILE A 145 10.33 3.17 -8.07
CA ILE A 145 11.76 3.50 -8.02
C ILE A 145 12.52 2.17 -7.91
N SER A 146 12.69 1.46 -9.03
CA SER A 146 13.41 0.19 -9.03
C SER A 146 14.93 0.39 -9.04
N ASN A 147 15.63 -0.46 -8.30
CA ASN A 147 17.09 -0.54 -8.27
C ASN A 147 17.72 -0.87 -9.65
N ARG A 148 16.94 -1.37 -10.62
CA ARG A 148 17.42 -1.79 -11.94
C ARG A 148 17.14 -0.80 -13.08
N GLU A 149 16.76 0.43 -12.78
CA GLU A 149 16.39 1.41 -13.79
C GLU A 149 17.55 2.28 -14.29
N ASN A 150 17.71 2.35 -15.60
CA ASN A 150 18.35 3.48 -16.28
C ASN A 150 17.23 4.50 -16.50
N TYR A 151 17.16 5.57 -15.72
CA TYR A 151 16.01 6.46 -15.83
C TYR A 151 15.90 7.10 -17.22
N CYS A 152 14.65 7.24 -17.66
CA CYS A 152 14.13 8.56 -18.00
C CYS A 152 13.29 9.02 -16.81
N ALA A 153 13.44 10.27 -16.34
CA ALA A 153 12.85 10.83 -15.11
C ALA A 153 11.30 10.86 -15.08
N PHE A 154 10.64 10.24 -16.06
CA PHE A 154 9.21 10.24 -16.30
C PHE A 154 8.43 9.36 -15.29
N ASP A 155 9.01 8.25 -14.82
CA ASP A 155 8.30 7.27 -13.97
C ASP A 155 8.18 7.71 -12.49
N ALA A 156 9.21 8.36 -11.95
CA ALA A 156 9.19 8.93 -10.60
C ALA A 156 8.22 10.13 -10.51
N ILE A 157 8.12 10.91 -11.59
CA ILE A 157 7.11 11.96 -11.72
C ILE A 157 5.72 11.34 -11.77
N SER A 158 5.51 10.16 -12.38
CA SER A 158 4.19 9.50 -12.35
C SER A 158 3.77 9.07 -10.93
N ALA A 159 4.68 8.56 -10.11
CA ALA A 159 4.37 8.11 -8.74
C ALA A 159 4.11 9.30 -7.80
N VAL A 160 4.94 10.36 -7.91
CA VAL A 160 4.71 11.62 -7.20
C VAL A 160 3.46 12.31 -7.74
N CYS A 161 3.22 12.29 -9.05
CA CYS A 161 1.99 12.80 -9.65
C CYS A 161 0.80 12.00 -9.16
N VAL A 162 0.80 10.67 -9.03
CA VAL A 162 -0.35 9.92 -8.49
C VAL A 162 -0.62 10.28 -7.02
N ILE A 163 0.42 10.47 -6.20
CA ILE A 163 0.30 10.93 -4.81
C ILE A 163 -0.22 12.38 -4.75
N LEU A 164 0.20 13.24 -5.69
CA LEU A 164 -0.28 14.62 -5.84
C LEU A 164 -1.67 14.72 -6.50
N TYR A 165 -2.01 13.79 -7.41
CA TYR A 165 -3.26 13.72 -8.17
C TYR A 165 -4.40 13.26 -7.27
N LEU A 166 -4.10 12.42 -6.28
CA LEU A 166 -5.04 12.04 -5.23
C LEU A 166 -5.19 13.11 -4.14
N SER A 167 -4.29 14.11 -4.07
CA SER A 167 -4.40 15.23 -3.12
C SER A 167 -4.82 16.56 -3.74
N GLN A 168 -4.87 16.72 -5.06
CA GLN A 168 -5.16 17.99 -5.73
C GLN A 168 -5.99 17.77 -7.02
N PHE A 169 -7.32 17.85 -6.91
CA PHE A 169 -8.21 18.01 -8.07
C PHE A 169 -8.34 19.51 -8.42
N HIS A 170 -7.38 20.09 -9.16
CA HIS A 170 -7.65 21.19 -10.12
C HIS A 170 -6.45 21.60 -11.01
N ARG A 171 -6.69 21.52 -12.33
CA ARG A 171 -6.08 22.25 -13.47
C ARG A 171 -4.69 21.87 -14.04
N SER A 172 -4.77 21.30 -15.26
CA SER A 172 -3.93 21.37 -16.46
C SER A 172 -2.42 21.64 -16.39
N LEU A 173 -1.65 20.71 -16.98
CA LEU A 173 -0.30 20.95 -17.51
C LEU A 173 -0.28 20.74 -19.02
N VAL A 174 0.20 21.74 -19.74
CA VAL A 174 0.80 21.59 -21.07
C VAL A 174 2.14 22.31 -21.00
N VAL A 175 3.25 21.57 -21.05
CA VAL A 175 4.59 22.13 -21.30
C VAL A 175 5.31 21.21 -22.28
N LYS A 176 5.74 21.78 -23.42
CA LYS A 176 6.50 21.13 -24.49
C LYS A 176 7.99 21.05 -24.14
N HIS A 177 8.62 20.00 -24.66
CA HIS A 177 10.04 19.67 -24.54
C HIS A 177 10.92 20.58 -25.42
N SER A 178 12.10 20.96 -24.93
CA SER A 178 13.24 21.40 -25.75
C SER A 178 14.46 20.57 -25.36
N GLN A 179 14.88 19.70 -26.27
CA GLN A 179 16.14 18.96 -26.19
C GLN A 179 17.26 19.92 -26.58
N ASN A 180 18.30 20.08 -25.76
CA ASN A 180 19.59 20.61 -26.23
C ASN A 180 20.71 19.77 -25.61
N ASP A 181 21.57 19.28 -26.50
CA ASP A 181 22.72 18.42 -26.27
C ASP A 181 23.78 19.07 -25.37
N ILE A 182 24.34 18.31 -24.41
CA ILE A 182 25.61 18.64 -23.75
C ILE A 182 26.45 17.36 -23.55
N ASN A 183 27.47 17.25 -24.40
CA ASN A 183 28.86 16.81 -24.20
C ASN A 183 29.20 15.60 -23.31
N SER A 184 30.03 14.72 -23.89
CA SER A 184 30.61 13.50 -23.33
C SER A 184 31.48 13.73 -22.08
N VAL A 185 30.84 13.85 -20.92
CA VAL A 185 31.49 13.55 -19.64
C VAL A 185 31.43 12.03 -19.46
N ASN A 186 32.58 11.36 -19.62
CA ASN A 186 32.88 9.95 -19.33
C ASN A 186 31.64 9.10 -18.96
N SER A 187 30.85 8.70 -19.98
CA SER A 187 29.48 8.17 -19.81
C SER A 187 29.42 6.99 -18.85
N ASN A 188 30.47 6.18 -18.82
CA ASN A 188 30.60 5.01 -17.95
C ASN A 188 30.69 5.36 -16.46
N THR A 189 31.27 6.49 -16.08
CA THR A 189 31.42 6.90 -14.68
C THR A 189 30.17 7.60 -14.18
N PHE A 190 29.53 8.41 -15.03
CA PHE A 190 28.24 9.05 -14.74
C PHE A 190 27.14 8.00 -14.58
N ASP A 191 27.02 7.04 -15.51
CA ASP A 191 26.03 5.96 -15.46
C ASP A 191 26.22 5.07 -14.21
N LYS A 192 27.46 4.70 -13.86
CA LYS A 192 27.76 3.93 -12.63
C LYS A 192 27.41 4.68 -11.34
N ARG A 193 27.77 5.97 -11.25
CA ARG A 193 27.45 6.80 -10.07
C ARG A 193 25.93 6.99 -9.96
N TYR A 194 25.27 7.19 -11.09
CA TYR A 194 23.82 7.35 -11.16
C TYR A 194 23.11 6.08 -10.68
N LYS A 195 23.39 4.91 -11.28
CA LYS A 195 22.86 3.61 -10.85
C LYS A 195 23.04 3.36 -9.34
N LYS A 196 24.24 3.62 -8.81
CA LYS A 196 24.53 3.50 -7.37
C LYS A 196 23.62 4.36 -6.50
N ASN A 197 23.30 5.59 -6.93
CA ASN A 197 22.41 6.48 -6.18
C ASN A 197 20.96 5.97 -6.19
N ILE A 198 20.50 5.34 -7.27
CA ILE A 198 19.16 4.73 -7.38
C ILE A 198 19.02 3.57 -6.41
N SER A 199 20.01 2.67 -6.43
CA SER A 199 20.08 1.55 -5.51
C SER A 199 19.96 1.99 -4.06
N ALA A 200 20.68 3.07 -3.71
CA ALA A 200 20.66 3.64 -2.37
C ALA A 200 19.28 4.23 -2.03
N VAL A 201 18.64 4.95 -2.97
CA VAL A 201 17.29 5.49 -2.77
C VAL A 201 16.27 4.37 -2.57
N HIS A 202 16.28 3.34 -3.43
CA HIS A 202 15.39 2.18 -3.31
C HIS A 202 15.56 1.49 -1.94
N GLU A 203 16.79 1.27 -1.49
CA GLU A 203 17.09 0.71 -0.16
C GLU A 203 16.45 1.57 0.95
N LYS A 204 16.54 2.90 0.87
CA LYS A 204 15.95 3.78 1.88
C LYS A 204 14.43 3.76 1.85
N ILE A 205 13.81 3.73 0.67
CA ILE A 205 12.35 3.62 0.55
C ILE A 205 11.87 2.28 1.09
N PHE A 206 12.60 1.19 0.83
CA PHE A 206 12.30 -0.12 1.41
C PHE A 206 12.34 -0.09 2.94
N ILE A 207 13.34 0.56 3.55
CA ILE A 207 13.40 0.73 5.01
C ILE A 207 12.20 1.55 5.52
N VAL A 208 11.81 2.61 4.81
CA VAL A 208 10.62 3.42 5.18
C VAL A 208 9.34 2.59 5.09
N PHE A 209 9.19 1.76 4.06
CA PHE A 209 8.09 0.80 3.94
C PHE A 209 8.05 -0.17 5.12
N MET A 210 9.20 -0.75 5.48
CA MET A 210 9.32 -1.68 6.61
C MET A 210 8.90 -1.04 7.94
N ILE A 211 9.41 0.18 8.23
CA ILE A 211 9.10 0.88 9.48
C ILE A 211 7.62 1.29 9.51
N SER A 212 7.09 1.87 8.42
CA SER A 212 5.69 2.30 8.36
C SER A 212 4.72 1.12 8.48
N SER A 213 4.99 -0.01 7.82
CA SER A 213 4.17 -1.22 7.93
C SER A 213 4.18 -1.82 9.34
N LEU A 214 5.35 -1.99 9.97
CA LEU A 214 5.44 -2.54 11.33
C LEU A 214 4.79 -1.62 12.38
N THR A 215 4.96 -0.31 12.25
CA THR A 215 4.32 0.66 13.17
C THR A 215 2.82 0.74 12.93
N TYR A 216 2.35 0.64 11.68
CA TYR A 216 0.93 0.50 11.35
C TYR A 216 0.34 -0.76 12.00
N MET A 217 0.96 -1.93 11.81
CA MET A 217 0.48 -3.18 12.41
C MET A 217 0.45 -3.10 13.94
N LEU A 218 1.48 -2.54 14.56
CA LEU A 218 1.53 -2.35 16.01
C LEU A 218 0.39 -1.45 16.49
N THR A 219 0.19 -0.29 15.86
CA THR A 219 -0.86 0.66 16.26
C THR A 219 -2.25 0.07 16.03
N ALA A 220 -2.48 -0.66 14.94
CA ALA A 220 -3.72 -1.38 14.68
C ALA A 220 -3.99 -2.49 15.70
N VAL A 221 -2.97 -3.26 16.12
CA VAL A 221 -3.11 -4.27 17.19
C VAL A 221 -3.40 -3.59 18.53
N ARG A 222 -2.74 -2.49 18.86
CA ARG A 222 -3.00 -1.73 20.10
C ARG A 222 -4.41 -1.15 20.11
N LEU A 223 -4.87 -0.60 18.99
CA LEU A 223 -6.23 -0.11 18.81
C LEU A 223 -7.25 -1.25 18.97
N GLY A 224 -7.00 -2.41 18.36
CA GLY A 224 -7.87 -3.58 18.49
C GLY A 224 -7.94 -4.12 19.92
N ARG A 225 -6.83 -4.15 20.67
CA ARG A 225 -6.85 -4.50 22.10
C ARG A 225 -7.66 -3.53 22.95
N LEU A 226 -7.70 -2.26 22.55
CA LEU A 226 -8.39 -1.21 23.28
C LEU A 226 -9.90 -1.23 23.04
N ILE A 227 -10.32 -1.39 21.78
CA ILE A 227 -11.73 -1.26 21.38
C ILE A 227 -12.42 -2.62 21.29
N THR A 228 -11.74 -3.64 20.77
CA THR A 228 -12.33 -4.95 20.44
C THR A 228 -11.45 -6.11 20.93
N PRO A 229 -11.24 -6.26 22.26
CA PRO A 229 -10.28 -7.23 22.81
C PRO A 229 -10.62 -8.69 22.51
N ASN A 230 -11.90 -9.01 22.33
CA ASN A 230 -12.39 -10.39 22.11
C ASN A 230 -12.56 -10.76 20.62
N ALA A 231 -12.19 -9.87 19.69
CA ALA A 231 -12.36 -10.14 18.27
C ALA A 231 -11.37 -11.20 17.76
N GLN A 232 -11.84 -12.17 16.97
CA GLN A 232 -10.96 -13.17 16.34
C GLN A 232 -9.93 -12.53 15.41
N SER A 233 -10.30 -11.44 14.72
CA SER A 233 -9.40 -10.65 13.87
C SER A 233 -8.17 -10.14 14.63
N LEU A 234 -8.30 -9.84 15.93
CA LEU A 234 -7.19 -9.39 16.76
C LEU A 234 -6.12 -10.48 16.93
N GLN A 235 -6.51 -11.75 17.07
CA GLN A 235 -5.56 -12.85 17.17
C GLN A 235 -4.76 -13.00 15.87
N TYR A 236 -5.43 -12.98 14.72
CA TYR A 236 -4.76 -13.00 13.41
C TYR A 236 -3.82 -11.81 13.22
N LYS A 237 -4.26 -10.59 13.56
CA LYS A 237 -3.42 -9.38 13.51
C LYS A 237 -2.16 -9.51 14.37
N GLN A 238 -2.28 -10.09 15.58
CA GLN A 238 -1.14 -10.31 16.47
C GLN A 238 -0.15 -11.33 15.91
N VAL A 239 -0.63 -12.46 15.38
CA VAL A 239 0.22 -13.47 14.76
C VAL A 239 0.98 -12.88 13.58
N LEU A 240 0.28 -12.18 12.66
CA LEU A 240 0.88 -11.56 11.48
C LEU A 240 1.90 -10.47 11.84
N PHE A 241 1.62 -9.67 12.88
CA PHE A 241 2.58 -8.71 13.41
C PHE A 241 3.83 -9.38 13.97
N MET A 242 3.67 -10.42 14.81
CA MET A 242 4.80 -11.15 15.39
C MET A 242 5.64 -11.85 14.31
N THR A 243 5.00 -12.48 13.33
CA THR A 243 5.68 -13.08 12.18
C THR A 243 6.50 -12.04 11.41
N SER A 244 5.94 -10.84 11.17
CA SER A 244 6.64 -9.75 10.47
C SER A 244 7.81 -9.20 11.28
N LEU A 245 7.65 -9.06 12.60
CA LEU A 245 8.69 -8.59 13.51
C LEU A 245 9.88 -9.55 13.55
N VAL A 246 9.61 -10.84 13.76
CA VAL A 246 10.64 -11.89 13.81
C VAL A 246 11.35 -11.99 12.45
N SER A 247 10.59 -11.99 11.35
CA SER A 247 11.16 -12.03 9.99
C SER A 247 12.03 -10.81 9.69
N THR A 248 11.68 -9.64 10.22
CA THR A 248 12.50 -8.42 10.05
C THR A 248 13.85 -8.53 10.76
N ILE A 249 13.89 -9.11 11.96
CA ILE A 249 15.15 -9.36 12.69
C ILE A 249 16.05 -10.30 11.88
N PHE A 250 15.49 -11.42 11.40
CA PHE A 250 16.22 -12.36 10.56
C PHE A 250 16.70 -11.74 9.24
N LEU A 251 15.86 -10.94 8.59
CA LEU A 251 16.19 -10.20 7.38
C LEU A 251 17.43 -9.32 7.60
N ILE A 252 17.49 -8.56 8.70
CA ILE A 252 18.65 -7.71 9.02
C ILE A 252 19.91 -8.56 9.24
N ILE A 253 19.81 -9.67 9.97
CA ILE A 253 20.94 -10.58 10.23
C ILE A 253 21.50 -11.12 8.90
N PHE A 254 20.63 -11.65 8.02
CA PHE A 254 21.05 -12.22 6.74
C PHE A 254 21.55 -11.15 5.77
N PHE A 255 20.98 -9.95 5.79
CA PHE A 255 21.48 -8.80 5.03
C PHE A 255 22.91 -8.45 5.43
N LEU A 256 23.19 -8.34 6.73
CA LEU A 256 24.54 -8.07 7.24
C LEU A 256 25.50 -9.22 6.93
N LYS A 257 25.07 -10.47 7.10
CA LYS A 257 25.86 -11.67 6.76
C LYS A 257 26.23 -11.70 5.29
N HIS A 258 25.28 -11.41 4.39
CA HIS A 258 25.55 -11.34 2.96
C HIS A 258 26.53 -10.21 2.64
N ARG A 259 26.32 -9.02 3.19
CA ARG A 259 27.12 -7.83 2.85
C ARG A 259 28.54 -7.86 3.41
N LEU A 260 28.74 -8.42 4.60
CA LEU A 260 30.04 -8.39 5.29
C LEU A 260 30.84 -9.69 5.12
N LEU A 261 30.16 -10.83 5.03
CA LEU A 261 30.80 -12.15 5.04
C LEU A 261 30.66 -12.91 3.72
N CYS A 262 29.79 -12.46 2.80
CA CYS A 262 29.52 -13.14 1.52
C CYS A 262 29.30 -14.66 1.68
N HIS A 263 28.53 -15.08 2.69
CA HIS A 263 28.25 -16.50 2.91
C HIS A 263 27.24 -17.02 1.88
N ASP A 264 27.41 -18.26 1.44
CA ASP A 264 26.47 -18.94 0.55
C ASP A 264 25.05 -18.96 1.14
N LEU A 265 24.05 -18.84 0.28
CA LEU A 265 22.62 -18.80 0.61
C LEU A 265 22.17 -17.64 1.52
N ALA A 266 23.08 -16.77 2.00
CA ALA A 266 22.70 -15.67 2.88
C ALA A 266 21.68 -14.74 2.21
N PHE A 267 21.82 -14.49 0.90
CA PHE A 267 20.85 -13.68 0.15
C PHE A 267 19.52 -14.43 -0.10
N SER A 268 19.55 -15.76 -0.20
CA SER A 268 18.34 -16.58 -0.29
C SER A 268 17.51 -16.51 1.00
N TRP A 269 18.16 -16.59 2.16
CA TRP A 269 17.49 -16.44 3.46
C TRP A 269 16.96 -15.02 3.70
N PHE A 270 17.71 -14.00 3.26
CA PHE A 270 17.22 -12.63 3.21
C PHE A 270 15.94 -12.54 2.37
N SER A 271 15.97 -13.07 1.14
CA SER A 271 14.83 -13.05 0.21
C SER A 271 13.62 -13.79 0.79
N LEU A 272 13.82 -14.92 1.46
CA LEU A 272 12.74 -15.66 2.11
C LEU A 272 12.03 -14.80 3.16
N CYS A 273 12.78 -14.07 3.97
CA CYS A 273 12.21 -13.15 4.96
C CYS A 273 11.40 -12.04 4.29
N GLU A 274 11.86 -11.50 3.15
CA GLU A 274 11.09 -10.52 2.37
C GLU A 274 9.74 -11.09 1.91
N TYR A 275 9.70 -12.32 1.38
CA TYR A 275 8.45 -12.98 1.02
C TYR A 275 7.52 -13.15 2.21
N VAL A 276 8.03 -13.66 3.34
CA VAL A 276 7.22 -13.85 4.55
C VAL A 276 6.62 -12.53 5.03
N ILE A 277 7.40 -11.44 5.04
CA ILE A 277 6.91 -10.11 5.40
C ILE A 277 5.85 -9.63 4.41
N ALA A 278 6.07 -9.78 3.11
CA ALA A 278 5.12 -9.36 2.08
C ALA A 278 3.77 -10.10 2.22
N PHE A 279 3.79 -11.42 2.38
CA PHE A 279 2.58 -12.21 2.61
C PHE A 279 1.91 -11.88 3.93
N ALA A 280 2.68 -11.67 5.01
CA ALA A 280 2.13 -11.27 6.30
C ALA A 280 1.45 -9.89 6.23
N ASN A 281 2.02 -8.93 5.49
CA ASN A 281 1.43 -7.62 5.26
C ASN A 281 0.13 -7.72 4.44
N MET A 282 0.13 -8.49 3.34
CA MET A 282 -1.09 -8.78 2.58
C MET A 282 -2.17 -9.42 3.44
N GLY A 283 -1.80 -10.44 4.22
CA GLY A 283 -2.70 -11.10 5.18
C GLY A 283 -3.26 -10.14 6.22
N PHE A 284 -2.44 -9.21 6.71
CA PHE A 284 -2.86 -8.22 7.71
C PHE A 284 -3.97 -7.33 7.17
N HIS A 285 -3.86 -6.86 5.93
CA HIS A 285 -4.92 -6.07 5.30
C HIS A 285 -6.19 -6.89 5.01
N ILE A 286 -6.08 -8.21 4.78
CA ILE A 286 -7.26 -9.08 4.66
C ILE A 286 -8.02 -9.16 5.99
N THR A 287 -7.35 -9.12 7.14
CA THR A 287 -8.01 -9.24 8.45
C THR A 287 -9.09 -8.18 8.70
N VAL A 288 -9.01 -7.04 8.01
CA VAL A 288 -10.01 -5.97 8.03
C VAL A 288 -11.39 -6.50 7.63
N VAL A 289 -11.48 -7.47 6.70
CA VAL A 289 -12.75 -8.08 6.30
C VAL A 289 -13.48 -8.71 7.48
N SER A 290 -12.75 -9.27 8.43
CA SER A 290 -13.31 -9.91 9.61
C SER A 290 -13.75 -8.91 10.70
N ASP A 291 -13.36 -7.65 10.59
CA ASP A 291 -13.76 -6.58 11.53
C ASP A 291 -15.11 -5.95 11.14
N PHE A 292 -15.48 -6.01 9.86
CA PHE A 292 -16.74 -5.44 9.39
C PHE A 292 -17.86 -6.49 9.42
N PRO A 293 -19.04 -6.18 10.01
CA PRO A 293 -20.26 -6.93 9.69
C PRO A 293 -20.54 -6.81 8.19
N GLU A 294 -21.30 -7.73 7.58
CA GLU A 294 -21.50 -7.84 6.12
C GLU A 294 -22.18 -6.60 5.47
N GLU A 295 -21.49 -5.47 5.44
CA GLU A 295 -22.01 -4.21 4.92
C GLU A 295 -21.72 -4.06 3.42
N GLN A 296 -22.70 -3.50 2.71
CA GLN A 296 -22.57 -3.11 1.32
C GLN A 296 -22.08 -1.66 1.26
N LEU A 297 -21.00 -1.41 0.53
CA LEU A 297 -20.55 -0.05 0.22
C LEU A 297 -21.47 0.50 -0.87
N ILE A 298 -22.36 1.42 -0.51
CA ILE A 298 -23.29 2.07 -1.44
C ILE A 298 -22.81 3.51 -1.69
N VAL A 299 -22.42 3.80 -2.94
CA VAL A 299 -22.14 5.16 -3.41
C VAL A 299 -23.37 5.66 -4.15
N GLY A 300 -24.01 6.71 -3.63
CA GLY A 300 -25.20 7.30 -4.23
C GLY A 300 -25.40 8.76 -3.86
N HIS A 301 -26.19 9.47 -4.64
CA HIS A 301 -26.58 10.86 -4.39
C HIS A 301 -27.98 10.90 -3.77
N GLY A 302 -28.15 11.63 -2.66
CA GLY A 302 -29.46 11.78 -1.99
C GLY A 302 -29.94 10.52 -1.24
N LEU A 303 -29.02 9.72 -0.70
CA LEU A 303 -29.36 8.59 0.17
C LEU A 303 -29.74 9.12 1.57
N PRO A 304 -30.92 8.74 2.12
CA PRO A 304 -31.26 9.08 3.50
C PRO A 304 -30.26 8.42 4.44
N ALA A 305 -29.71 9.18 5.39
CA ALA A 305 -28.91 8.62 6.46
C ALA A 305 -29.77 7.64 7.23
N VAL A 306 -29.51 6.34 7.08
CA VAL A 306 -30.20 5.29 7.83
C VAL A 306 -29.88 5.53 9.30
N LYS A 307 -30.85 6.06 10.04
CA LYS A 307 -30.86 6.01 11.50
C LYS A 307 -31.12 4.55 11.85
N ILE A 308 -30.14 3.94 12.51
CA ILE A 308 -30.31 2.66 13.17
C ILE A 308 -30.81 3.05 14.57
N ASP A 309 -32.09 2.82 14.82
CA ASP A 309 -32.68 2.89 16.16
C ASP A 309 -32.18 1.72 17.02
#